data_AF-A0A7J4FUS1-F1
#
_entry.id   AF-A0A7J4FUS1-F1
#
_cell.length_a   1.000
_cell.length_b   1.000
_cell.length_c   1.000
_cell.angle_alpha   90.00
_cell.angle_beta   90.00
_cell.angle_gamma   90.00
#
_symmetry.space_group_name_H-M   'P 1'
#
loop_
_entity.id
_entity.type
_entity.pdbx_description
1 polymer ?
#
loop_
_entity_poly.entity_id
_entity_poly.type
_entity_poly.pdbx_seq_one_letter_code
_entity_poly.pdbx_strand_id
1 'polypeptide(L)' 'MSDITFTHIRDGHAAMVDISGKDVIGRYAVATGRIKLRKGTIAAIVAGSFEKGNVLATARVAA' A
#
# COMPACT_ATOMS: atom_id res chain seq x y z
N MET A 1 -3.62 -11.75 29.92
CA MET A 1 -3.55 -11.23 28.53
C MET A 1 -2.32 -10.35 28.49
N SER A 2 -1.31 -10.69 27.70
CA SER A 2 -0.08 -9.90 27.64
C SER A 2 -0.41 -8.47 27.22
N ASP A 3 -0.02 -7.49 28.04
CA ASP A 3 -0.17 -6.07 27.70
C ASP A 3 0.57 -5.78 26.39
N ILE A 4 -0.18 -5.43 25.35
CA ILE A 4 0.39 -5.08 24.05
C ILE A 4 0.92 -3.65 24.16
N THR A 5 2.24 -3.51 24.20
CA THR A 5 2.89 -2.20 24.07
C THR A 5 3.00 -1.82 22.59
N PHE A 6 2.30 -0.76 22.18
CA PHE A 6 2.40 -0.23 20.83
C PHE A 6 3.67 0.61 20.66
N THR A 7 4.37 0.44 19.53
CA THR A 7 5.56 1.25 19.22
C THR A 7 5.21 2.60 18.59
N HIS A 8 4.14 2.68 17.79
CA HIS A 8 3.76 3.89 17.05
C HIS A 8 2.65 4.71 17.72
N ILE A 9 2.23 4.35 18.93
CA ILE A 9 1.18 5.04 19.69
C ILE A 9 1.74 5.48 21.04
N ARG A 10 1.63 6.77 21.35
CA ARG A 10 1.99 7.35 22.65
C ARG A 10 0.84 8.26 23.11
N ASP A 11 0.39 8.08 24.35
CA ASP A 11 -0.72 8.85 24.94
C ASP A 11 -2.01 8.84 24.08
N GLY A 12 -2.27 7.73 23.37
CA GLY A 12 -3.44 7.59 22.49
C GLY A 12 -3.32 8.27 21.13
N HIS A 13 -2.16 8.89 20.82
CA HIS A 13 -1.89 9.56 19.55
C HIS A 13 -0.80 8.85 18.75
N ALA A 14 -0.85 9.00 17.42
CA ALA A 14 0.21 8.52 16.54
C ALA A 14 1.52 9.26 16.84
N ALA A 15 2.60 8.50 17.01
CA ALA A 15 3.95 9.02 17.25
C ALA A 15 4.97 8.26 16.39
N MET A 16 5.92 9.00 15.80
CA MET A 16 7.03 8.39 15.05
C MET A 16 8.02 7.76 16.04
N VAL A 17 8.46 6.54 15.76
CA VAL A 17 9.48 5.85 16.55
C VAL A 17 10.84 6.46 16.25
N ASP A 18 11.58 6.87 17.28
CA ASP A 18 12.98 7.26 17.12
C ASP A 18 13.82 6.03 16.73
N ILE A 19 14.47 6.11 15.57
CA ILE A 19 15.33 5.07 15.02
C ILE A 19 16.79 5.52 14.87
N SER A 20 17.15 6.69 15.42
CA SER A 20 18.45 7.33 15.20
C SER A 20 19.64 6.47 15.66
N GLY A 21 19.42 5.60 16.64
CA GLY A 21 20.43 4.64 17.13
C GLY A 21 20.52 3.33 16.35
N LYS A 22 19.77 3.14 15.25
CA LYS A 22 19.82 1.91 14.46
C LYS A 22 20.88 1.99 13.37
N ASP A 23 21.62 0.90 13.20
CA ASP A 23 22.56 0.77 12.10
C ASP A 23 21.86 0.82 10.74
N VAL A 24 22.52 1.48 9.79
CA VAL A 24 22.09 1.53 8.39
C VAL A 24 22.44 0.21 7.73
N ILE A 25 21.42 -0.57 7.37
CA ILE A 25 21.55 -1.86 6.67
C ILE A 25 20.58 -1.90 5.49
N GLY A 26 20.90 -2.69 4.46
CA GLY A 26 20.01 -2.93 3.34
C GLY A 26 18.74 -3.65 3.78
N ARG A 27 17.57 -3.07 3.49
CA ARG A 27 16.26 -3.67 3.79
C ARG A 27 15.42 -3.68 2.52
N TYR A 28 14.72 -4.79 2.29
CA TYR A 28 13.74 -4.91 1.23
C TYR A 28 12.47 -5.57 1.78
N ALA A 29 11.34 -5.20 1.22
CA ALA A 29 10.06 -5.82 1.52
C ALA A 29 9.24 -5.90 0.23
N VAL A 30 8.42 -6.94 0.10
CA VAL A 30 7.51 -7.13 -1.03
C VAL A 30 6.09 -7.21 -0.48
N ALA A 31 5.21 -6.39 -1.03
CA ALA A 31 3.77 -6.42 -0.71
C ALA A 31 2.96 -6.70 -1.98
N THR A 32 1.79 -7.31 -1.81
CA THR A 32 0.84 -7.54 -2.91
C THR A 32 -0.58 -7.17 -2.47
N GLY A 33 -1.41 -6.80 -3.43
CA GLY A 33 -2.82 -6.44 -3.20
C GLY A 33 -3.69 -6.89 -4.36
N ARG A 34 -5.01 -6.92 -4.15
CA ARG A 34 -5.98 -7.32 -5.17
C ARG A 34 -7.23 -6.45 -5.09
N ILE A 35 -7.80 -6.10 -6.24
CA ILE A 35 -9.07 -5.41 -6.35
C ILE A 35 -10.07 -6.34 -7.04
N LYS A 36 -11.18 -6.65 -6.35
CA LYS A 36 -12.25 -7.47 -6.93
C LYS A 36 -13.14 -6.59 -7.81
N LEU A 37 -13.28 -6.97 -9.08
CA LEU A 37 -14.02 -6.21 -10.07
C LEU A 37 -15.17 -7.03 -10.67
N ARG A 38 -16.13 -6.33 -11.28
CA ARG A 38 -17.17 -6.96 -12.11
C ARG A 38 -16.54 -7.47 -13.41
N LYS A 39 -17.10 -8.53 -14.00
CA LYS A 39 -16.61 -9.09 -15.28
C LYS A 39 -16.56 -8.04 -16.40
N GLY A 40 -17.60 -7.19 -16.51
CA GLY A 40 -17.64 -6.12 -17.52
C GLY A 40 -16.52 -5.09 -17.36
N THR A 41 -16.13 -4.77 -16.12
CA THR A 41 -14.99 -3.88 -15.86
C THR A 41 -13.69 -4.52 -16.33
N ILE A 42 -13.47 -5.81 -16.04
CA ILE A 42 -12.28 -6.54 -16.51
C ILE A 42 -12.24 -6.54 -18.04
N ALA A 43 -13.36 -6.82 -18.70
CA ALA A 43 -13.44 -6.80 -20.16
C ALA A 43 -13.08 -5.42 -20.75
N ALA A 44 -13.59 -4.33 -20.17
CA ALA A 44 -13.25 -2.98 -20.58
C ALA A 44 -11.76 -2.65 -20.35
N ILE A 45 -11.14 -3.21 -19.29
CA ILE A 45 -9.70 -2.96 -18.99
C ILE A 45 -8.87 -3.61 -20.09
N VAL A 46 -9.20 -4.87 -20.42
CA VAL A 46 -8.50 -5.64 -21.45
C VAL A 46 -8.69 -5.02 -22.84
N ALA A 47 -9.91 -4.54 -23.15
CA ALA A 47 -10.22 -3.90 -24.43
C ALA A 47 -9.65 -2.48 -24.57
N GLY A 48 -9.16 -1.87 -23.48
CA GLY A 48 -8.67 -0.49 -23.50
C GLY A 48 -9.77 0.55 -23.75
N SER A 49 -11.05 0.21 -23.52
CA SER A 49 -12.20 1.03 -23.92
C SER A 49 -12.67 2.00 -22.83
N PHE A 50 -11.81 2.32 -21.85
CA PHE A 50 -12.16 3.29 -20.80
C PHE A 50 -12.02 4.71 -21.29
N GLU A 51 -13.08 5.50 -21.11
CA GLU A 51 -13.09 6.94 -21.43
C GLU A 51 -11.96 7.72 -20.73
N LYS A 52 -11.60 7.30 -19.51
CA LYS A 52 -10.52 7.90 -18.72
C LYS A 52 -9.10 7.48 -19.15
N GLY A 53 -8.97 6.69 -20.22
CA GLY A 53 -7.70 6.20 -20.72
C GLY A 53 -7.18 4.95 -19.99
N ASN A 54 -5.85 4.75 -20.02
CA ASN A 54 -5.21 3.53 -19.54
C ASN A 54 -5.09 3.47 -18.02
N VAL A 55 -6.05 2.79 -17.39
CA VAL A 55 -6.14 2.69 -15.91
C VAL A 55 -4.97 1.93 -15.27
N LEU A 56 -4.38 0.93 -15.94
CA LEU A 56 -3.27 0.14 -15.38
C LEU A 56 -1.94 0.90 -15.43
N ALA A 57 -1.70 1.66 -16.50
CA ALA A 57 -0.54 2.54 -16.60
C ALA A 57 -0.59 3.61 -15.51
N THR A 58 -1.74 4.27 -15.34
CA THR A 58 -1.95 5.26 -14.28
C THR A 58 -1.74 4.65 -12.89
N ALA A 59 -2.28 3.45 -12.63
CA ALA A 59 -2.12 2.78 -11.33
C ALA A 59 -0.66 2.43 -11.01
N ARG A 60 0.19 2.16 -12.02
CA ARG A 60 1.61 1.84 -11.82
C ARG A 60 2.44 3.06 -11.41
N VAL A 61 2.09 4.25 -11.89
CA VAL A 61 2.80 5.50 -11.58
C VAL A 61 2.35 6.09 -10.23
N ALA A 62 1.12 5.81 -9.80
CA ALA A 62 0.59 6.30 -8.53
C ALA A 62 1.09 5.53 -7.29
N ALA A 63 1.72 4.36 -7.49
CA ALA A 63 2.16 3.45 -6.43
C ALA A 63 3.44 3.91 -5.73
#